data_AF-A0A5N8ZJ02-F1
#
_entry.id   AF-A0A5N8ZJ02-F1
#
_cell.length_a   1.000
_cell.length_b   1.000
_cell.length_c   1.000
_cell.angle_alpha   90.00
_cell.angle_beta   90.00
_cell.angle_gamma   90.00
#
_symmetry.space_group_name_H-M   'P 1'
#
loop_
_entity.id
_entity.type
_entity.pdbx_description
1 polymer ?
#
loop_
_entity_poly.entity_id
_entity_poly.type
_entity_poly.pdbx_seq_one_letter_code
_entity_poly.pdbx_strand_id
1 'polypeptide(L)'
;MLKQGVELTLSRGLEQWLWFLGLDVCHPSGNLLVKYGLRKFDSPNNKGSSRYQSEQNGDLIDLHSFFVGIYPNSSDGFIFIRARNRCFLYTAEYPPQPGDYPEEYMFTPETKELTNRFHSAAKHFLQWLEDYEAWIDKSYGFEYRDSCFKAYHLKWLCPSESRNWFSSFRHHPFETKPVEPVEAFMKLL
;
A
#
# COMPACT_ATOMS: atom_id res chain seq x y z
N MET A 1 11.14 7.14 -17.50
CA MET A 1 9.67 6.96 -17.50
C MET A 1 9.40 5.52 -17.15
N LEU A 2 8.38 5.25 -16.32
CA LEU A 2 7.92 3.88 -16.09
C LEU A 2 7.32 3.31 -17.39
N LYS A 3 7.29 1.98 -17.51
CA LYS A 3 6.53 1.34 -18.59
C LYS A 3 5.05 1.62 -18.40
N GLN A 4 4.32 1.77 -19.50
CA GLN A 4 2.88 1.97 -19.47
C GLN A 4 2.20 0.86 -18.65
N GLY A 5 1.27 1.25 -17.76
CA GLY A 5 0.51 0.32 -16.93
C GLY A 5 1.17 -0.11 -15.61
N VAL A 6 2.45 0.23 -15.37
CA VAL A 6 3.14 -0.14 -14.12
C VAL A 6 2.50 0.53 -12.89
N GLU A 7 2.14 1.80 -12.96
CA GLU A 7 1.45 2.51 -11.85
C GLU A 7 0.07 1.92 -11.53
N LEU A 8 -0.68 1.53 -12.57
CA LEU A 8 -1.96 0.86 -12.40
C LEU A 8 -1.77 -0.51 -11.75
N THR A 9 -0.70 -1.21 -12.13
CA THR A 9 -0.34 -2.51 -11.54
C THR A 9 0.02 -2.35 -10.05
N LEU A 10 0.82 -1.34 -9.71
CA LEU A 10 1.13 -1.00 -8.31
C LEU A 10 -0.17 -0.74 -7.51
N SER A 11 -1.04 0.11 -8.05
CA SER A 11 -2.30 0.49 -7.40
C SER A 11 -3.22 -0.71 -7.13
N ARG A 12 -3.35 -1.61 -8.12
CA ARG A 12 -4.10 -2.87 -7.95
C ARG A 12 -3.52 -3.78 -6.87
N GLY A 13 -2.20 -3.87 -6.80
CA GLY A 13 -1.53 -4.63 -5.76
C GLY A 13 -1.77 -4.06 -4.37
N LEU A 14 -1.72 -2.73 -4.23
CA LEU A 14 -1.98 -2.07 -2.96
C LEU A 14 -3.45 -2.15 -2.55
N GLU A 15 -4.38 -2.18 -3.49
CA GLU A 15 -5.80 -2.45 -3.19
C GLU A 15 -6.00 -3.86 -2.63
N GLN A 16 -5.41 -4.89 -3.23
CA GLN A 16 -5.42 -6.24 -2.67
C GLN A 16 -4.75 -6.29 -1.30
N TRP A 17 -3.63 -5.60 -1.13
CA TRP A 17 -2.91 -5.58 0.13
C TRP A 17 -3.68 -4.87 1.25
N LEU A 18 -4.39 -3.78 0.95
CA LEU A 18 -5.32 -3.15 1.89
C LEU A 18 -6.42 -4.10 2.38
N TRP A 19 -6.89 -5.00 1.53
CA TRP A 19 -7.82 -6.05 1.94
C TRP A 19 -7.16 -7.03 2.93
N PHE A 20 -5.92 -7.45 2.67
CA PHE A 20 -5.17 -8.29 3.60
C PHE A 20 -4.99 -7.61 4.96
N LEU A 21 -4.69 -6.31 4.99
CA LEU A 21 -4.65 -5.54 6.23
C LEU A 21 -5.98 -5.54 7.00
N GLY A 22 -7.10 -5.54 6.29
CA GLY A 22 -8.42 -5.67 6.91
C GLY A 22 -8.58 -7.00 7.66
N LEU A 23 -8.08 -8.10 7.08
CA LEU A 23 -8.07 -9.41 7.72
C LEU A 23 -7.06 -9.47 8.88
N ASP A 24 -5.92 -8.81 8.75
CA ASP A 24 -4.90 -8.66 9.79
C ASP A 24 -5.45 -7.94 11.03
N VAL A 25 -6.26 -6.91 10.83
CA VAL A 25 -6.95 -6.18 11.93
C VAL A 25 -7.96 -7.08 12.64
N CYS A 26 -8.64 -7.96 11.91
CA CYS A 26 -9.68 -8.86 12.41
C CYS A 26 -9.15 -10.24 12.83
N HIS A 27 -7.84 -10.43 12.87
CA HIS A 27 -7.25 -11.75 13.08
C HIS A 27 -7.65 -12.34 14.45
N PRO A 28 -7.96 -13.65 14.57
CA PRO A 28 -8.44 -14.27 15.81
C PRO A 28 -7.49 -14.13 17.00
N SER A 29 -6.18 -14.01 16.75
CA SER A 29 -5.19 -13.80 17.81
C SER A 29 -5.11 -12.34 18.29
N GLY A 30 -5.94 -11.45 17.74
CA GLY A 30 -5.89 -10.00 17.94
C GLY A 30 -5.32 -9.26 16.74
N ASN A 31 -5.37 -7.94 16.79
CA ASN A 31 -4.97 -7.05 15.70
C ASN A 31 -3.47 -7.17 15.36
N LEU A 32 -3.14 -7.67 14.16
CA LEU A 32 -1.76 -7.93 13.77
C LEU A 32 -0.94 -6.66 13.52
N LEU A 33 -1.57 -5.57 13.06
CA LEU A 33 -0.88 -4.27 12.89
C LEU A 33 -0.36 -3.75 14.24
N VAL A 34 -1.18 -3.87 15.29
CA VAL A 34 -0.78 -3.48 16.64
C VAL A 34 0.33 -4.39 17.17
N LYS A 35 0.24 -5.70 16.92
CA LYS A 35 1.29 -6.66 17.30
C LYS A 35 2.62 -6.42 16.59
N TYR A 36 2.58 -5.93 15.36
CA TYR A 36 3.77 -5.54 14.61
C TYR A 36 4.41 -4.25 15.15
N GLY A 37 3.63 -3.41 15.85
CA GLY A 37 4.12 -2.20 16.51
C GLY A 37 3.41 -0.91 16.09
N LEU A 38 2.30 -0.97 15.34
CA LEU A 38 1.54 0.22 14.99
C LEU A 38 0.66 0.67 16.15
N ARG A 39 0.64 1.99 16.40
CA ARG A 39 -0.34 2.62 17.27
C ARG A 39 -1.66 2.74 16.53
N LYS A 40 -2.71 2.15 17.10
CA LYS A 40 -4.09 2.35 16.68
C LYS A 40 -4.62 3.66 17.27
N PHE A 41 -5.31 4.45 16.46
CA PHE A 41 -6.09 5.61 16.90
C PHE A 41 -7.57 5.30 16.83
N ASP A 42 -8.29 5.78 17.84
CA ASP A 42 -9.74 5.68 17.89
C ASP A 42 -10.36 6.62 16.86
N SER A 43 -11.35 6.11 16.13
CA SER A 43 -12.19 6.96 15.30
C SER A 43 -13.25 7.59 16.20
N PRO A 44 -13.42 8.93 16.21
CA PRO A 44 -14.35 9.61 17.11
C PRO A 44 -15.79 9.08 17.03
N ASN A 45 -16.17 8.44 15.92
CA ASN A 45 -17.56 8.03 15.64
C ASN A 45 -17.80 6.50 15.61
N ASN A 46 -16.86 5.65 16.07
CA ASN A 46 -17.02 4.19 16.22
C ASN A 46 -17.52 3.40 14.97
N LYS A 47 -17.67 4.04 13.81
CA LYS A 47 -18.15 3.42 12.57
C LYS A 47 -17.25 3.82 11.43
N GLY A 48 -16.52 2.84 10.87
CA GLY A 48 -16.01 2.94 9.50
C GLY A 48 -14.61 2.40 9.29
N SER A 49 -13.63 2.71 10.14
CA SER A 49 -12.27 2.13 10.14
C SER A 49 -11.40 2.86 11.17
N SER A 50 -10.35 2.19 11.66
CA SER A 50 -9.35 2.82 12.53
C SER A 50 -8.14 3.27 11.71
N ARG A 51 -7.46 4.31 12.18
CA ARG A 51 -6.17 4.78 11.66
C ARG A 51 -5.04 4.13 12.45
N TYR A 52 -3.99 3.71 11.78
CA TYR A 52 -2.83 3.07 12.39
C TYR A 52 -1.56 3.78 11.95
N GLN A 53 -0.66 4.09 12.89
CA GLN A 53 0.61 4.73 12.58
C GLN A 53 1.79 4.07 13.27
N SER A 54 2.95 4.15 12.64
CA SER A 54 4.24 3.81 13.25
C SER A 54 5.29 4.77 12.75
N GLU A 55 6.17 5.21 13.64
CA GLU A 55 7.38 5.93 13.27
C GLU A 55 8.54 4.94 13.30
N GLN A 56 9.25 4.80 12.17
CA GLN A 56 10.42 3.93 12.06
C GLN A 56 11.55 4.70 11.40
N ASN A 57 12.68 4.87 12.10
CA ASN A 57 13.85 5.61 11.60
C ASN A 57 13.54 7.04 11.10
N GLY A 58 12.49 7.68 11.63
CA GLY A 58 12.05 9.02 11.21
C GLY A 58 11.06 9.02 10.04
N ASP A 59 10.68 7.86 9.51
CA ASP A 59 9.59 7.75 8.54
C ASP A 59 8.28 7.45 9.25
N LEU A 60 7.24 8.22 8.96
CA LEU A 60 5.88 7.96 9.44
C LEU A 60 5.15 7.06 8.45
N ILE A 61 4.73 5.87 8.90
CA ILE A 61 3.76 5.03 8.21
C ILE A 61 2.37 5.40 8.71
N ASP A 62 1.43 5.59 7.79
CA ASP A 62 0.03 5.87 8.11
C ASP A 62 -0.92 5.03 7.27
N LEU A 63 -1.76 4.26 7.95
CA LEU A 63 -2.67 3.32 7.34
C LEU A 63 -4.11 3.64 7.75
N HIS A 64 -4.98 3.69 6.75
CA HIS A 64 -6.42 3.76 6.90
C HIS A 64 -7.08 2.87 5.84
N SER A 65 -8.35 2.51 6.00
CA SER A 65 -9.06 1.70 4.98
C SER A 65 -9.19 2.40 3.61
N PHE A 66 -8.97 3.72 3.58
CA PHE A 66 -9.10 4.57 2.39
C PHE A 66 -7.76 4.91 1.74
N PHE A 67 -6.66 4.81 2.48
CA PHE A 67 -5.33 5.12 1.96
C PHE A 67 -4.24 4.44 2.78
N VAL A 68 -3.08 4.28 2.16
CA VAL A 68 -1.83 3.93 2.85
C VAL A 68 -0.73 4.86 2.37
N GLY A 69 0.15 5.27 3.28
CA GLY A 69 1.27 6.11 2.89
C GLY A 69 2.44 6.06 3.84
N ILE A 70 3.57 6.55 3.34
CA ILE A 70 4.78 6.82 4.09
C ILE A 70 5.16 8.29 3.91
N TYR A 71 5.59 8.93 4.99
CA TYR A 71 5.94 10.35 5.05
C TYR A 71 7.32 10.47 5.73
N PRO A 72 8.40 10.44 4.94
CA PRO A 72 9.75 10.65 5.45
C PRO A 72 9.97 12.09 5.92
N ASN A 73 10.75 12.28 6.98
CA ASN A 73 11.05 13.63 7.50
C ASN A 73 11.86 14.52 6.56
N SER A 74 12.63 13.95 5.62
CA SER A 74 13.60 14.70 4.81
C SER A 74 13.46 14.46 3.30
N SER A 75 12.35 13.88 2.85
CA SER A 75 12.07 13.64 1.44
C SER A 75 10.58 13.55 1.19
N ASP A 76 10.18 13.55 -0.09
CA ASP A 76 8.79 13.31 -0.45
C ASP A 76 8.30 11.95 0.06
N GLY A 77 7.01 11.89 0.38
CA GLY A 77 6.27 10.71 0.72
C GLY A 77 5.61 10.03 -0.47
N PHE A 78 4.98 8.90 -0.18
CA PHE A 78 4.21 8.11 -1.12
C PHE A 78 2.84 7.84 -0.51
N ILE A 79 1.79 7.97 -1.32
CA ILE A 79 0.43 7.66 -0.89
C ILE A 79 -0.33 6.91 -1.97
N PHE A 80 -1.01 5.84 -1.57
CA PHE A 80 -2.05 5.19 -2.36
C PHE A 80 -3.43 5.58 -1.82
N ILE A 81 -4.30 6.10 -2.68
CA ILE A 81 -5.67 6.47 -2.33
C ILE A 81 -6.64 5.49 -3.00
N ARG A 82 -7.33 4.70 -2.18
CA ARG A 82 -8.20 3.61 -2.65
C ARG A 82 -9.36 4.10 -3.51
N ALA A 83 -10.03 5.17 -3.09
CA ALA A 83 -11.17 5.73 -3.85
C ALA A 83 -10.79 6.20 -5.26
N ARG A 84 -9.50 6.49 -5.49
CA ARG A 84 -8.95 6.88 -6.79
C ARG A 84 -8.26 5.73 -7.50
N ASN A 85 -8.09 4.59 -6.83
CA ASN A 85 -7.25 3.46 -7.23
C ASN A 85 -5.92 3.92 -7.85
N ARG A 86 -5.24 4.84 -7.17
CA ARG A 86 -4.06 5.51 -7.70
C ARG A 86 -3.03 5.84 -6.62
N CYS A 87 -1.76 5.75 -7.01
CA CYS A 87 -0.61 6.15 -6.22
C CYS A 87 -0.14 7.55 -6.62
N PHE A 88 0.35 8.32 -5.65
CA PHE A 88 0.86 9.67 -5.84
C PHE A 88 2.18 9.85 -5.09
N LEU A 89 3.04 10.70 -5.65
CA LEU A 89 4.09 11.37 -4.90
C LEU A 89 3.41 12.38 -3.98
N TYR A 90 3.77 12.40 -2.70
CA TYR A 90 3.16 13.27 -1.70
C TYR A 90 4.23 14.18 -1.10
N THR A 91 4.02 15.49 -1.14
CA THR A 91 5.07 16.47 -0.82
C THR A 91 4.83 17.26 0.47
N ALA A 92 3.72 17.02 1.17
CA ALA A 92 3.46 17.65 2.46
C ALA A 92 4.18 16.89 3.59
N GLU A 93 4.54 17.61 4.65
CA GLU A 93 5.25 17.06 5.83
C GLU A 93 4.32 16.25 6.76
N TYR A 94 3.01 16.31 6.55
CA TYR A 94 2.01 15.66 7.40
C TYR A 94 1.09 14.76 6.57
N PRO A 95 0.61 13.63 7.13
CA PRO A 95 -0.32 12.78 6.43
C PRO A 95 -1.68 13.46 6.25
N PRO A 96 -2.39 13.23 5.13
CA PRO A 96 -3.73 13.75 4.94
C PRO A 96 -4.71 13.16 5.96
N GLN A 97 -5.87 13.80 6.09
CA GLN A 97 -6.98 13.22 6.84
C GLN A 97 -7.77 12.27 5.92
N PRO A 98 -8.31 11.15 6.44
CA PRO A 98 -9.17 10.29 5.63
C PRO A 98 -10.34 11.05 5.01
N GLY A 99 -10.39 11.10 3.68
CA GLY A 99 -11.44 11.81 2.93
C GLY A 99 -11.13 13.28 2.59
N ASP A 100 -10.02 13.82 3.10
CA ASP A 100 -9.54 15.17 2.80
C ASP A 100 -8.10 15.09 2.27
N TYR A 101 -7.98 15.12 0.94
CA TYR A 101 -6.71 14.91 0.24
C TYR A 101 -6.29 16.20 -0.48
N PRO A 102 -5.26 16.91 0.02
CA PRO A 102 -4.83 18.18 -0.56
C PRO A 102 -4.12 17.97 -1.90
N GLU A 103 -4.82 18.28 -2.99
CA GLU A 103 -4.37 18.03 -4.38
C GLU A 103 -3.05 18.72 -4.72
N GLU A 104 -2.82 19.89 -4.13
CA GLU A 104 -1.61 20.69 -4.34
C GLU A 104 -0.32 20.00 -3.90
N TYR A 105 -0.42 18.97 -3.04
CA TYR A 105 0.73 18.18 -2.58
C TYR A 105 0.85 16.83 -3.27
N MET A 106 -0.07 16.48 -4.18
CA MET A 106 -0.16 15.17 -4.83
C MET A 106 0.24 15.24 -6.31
N PHE A 107 1.28 14.51 -6.66
CA PHE A 107 1.82 14.52 -8.01
C PHE A 107 1.85 13.13 -8.65
N THR A 108 1.50 13.09 -9.93
CA THR A 108 1.63 11.92 -10.80
C THR A 108 3.01 11.92 -11.46
N PRO A 109 3.62 10.75 -11.71
CA PRO A 109 4.99 10.66 -12.26
C PRO A 109 5.05 10.91 -13.79
N GLU A 110 4.59 12.07 -14.24
CA GLU A 110 4.45 12.42 -15.67
C GLU A 110 5.77 12.87 -16.32
N THR A 111 6.69 13.38 -15.52
CA THR A 111 8.03 13.79 -15.98
C THR A 111 9.09 12.82 -15.47
N LYS A 112 10.28 12.82 -16.08
CA LYS A 112 11.42 12.03 -15.60
C LYS A 112 11.78 12.35 -14.14
N GLU A 113 11.71 13.62 -13.76
CA GLU A 113 11.99 14.08 -12.40
C GLU A 113 10.95 13.53 -11.40
N LEU A 114 9.65 13.74 -11.68
CA LEU A 114 8.58 13.23 -10.84
C LEU A 114 8.57 11.71 -10.77
N THR A 115 8.92 11.02 -11.87
CA THR A 115 9.10 9.56 -11.87
C THR A 115 10.17 9.11 -10.88
N ASN A 116 11.33 9.78 -10.86
CA ASN A 116 12.43 9.41 -9.98
C ASN A 116 12.09 9.67 -8.50
N ARG A 117 11.43 10.80 -8.22
CA ARG A 117 10.96 11.16 -6.87
C ARG A 117 9.89 10.19 -6.39
N PHE A 118 8.89 9.91 -7.23
CA PHE A 118 7.84 8.91 -6.97
C PHE A 118 8.43 7.53 -6.67
N HIS A 119 9.38 7.06 -7.48
CA HIS A 119 10.02 5.77 -7.24
C HIS A 119 10.81 5.76 -5.92
N SER A 120 11.55 6.83 -5.63
CA SER A 120 12.31 6.94 -4.38
C SER A 120 11.39 6.84 -3.16
N ALA A 121 10.26 7.56 -3.17
CA ALA A 121 9.25 7.48 -2.11
C ALA A 121 8.57 6.10 -2.04
N ALA A 122 8.16 5.55 -3.19
CA ALA A 122 7.54 4.22 -3.26
C ALA A 122 8.49 3.12 -2.75
N LYS A 123 9.80 3.25 -3.00
CA LYS A 123 10.82 2.31 -2.53
C LYS A 123 10.88 2.23 -1.00
N HIS A 124 10.68 3.34 -0.30
CA HIS A 124 10.64 3.35 1.17
C HIS A 124 9.37 2.66 1.68
N PHE A 125 8.22 2.99 1.10
CA PHE A 125 6.96 2.31 1.43
C PHE A 125 7.05 0.79 1.20
N LEU A 126 7.60 0.37 0.05
CA LEU A 126 7.71 -1.03 -0.31
C LEU A 126 8.74 -1.79 0.53
N GLN A 127 9.80 -1.13 1.03
CA GLN A 127 10.67 -1.73 2.05
C GLN A 127 9.87 -2.09 3.30
N TRP A 128 9.12 -1.13 3.83
CA TRP A 128 8.31 -1.36 5.02
C TRP A 128 7.24 -2.44 4.77
N LEU A 129 6.61 -2.46 3.60
CA LEU A 129 5.64 -3.49 3.22
C LEU A 129 6.30 -4.88 3.18
N GLU A 130 7.50 -5.00 2.60
CA GLU A 130 8.26 -6.25 2.56
C GLU A 130 8.65 -6.70 3.98
N ASP A 131 9.06 -5.79 4.86
CA ASP A 131 9.39 -6.10 6.26
C ASP A 131 8.16 -6.59 7.04
N TYR A 132 7.00 -5.97 6.80
CA TYR A 132 5.73 -6.39 7.38
C TYR A 132 5.32 -7.79 6.87
N GLU A 133 5.40 -8.04 5.57
CA GLU A 133 5.07 -9.34 4.99
C GLU A 133 6.03 -10.46 5.46
N ALA A 134 7.31 -10.15 5.62
CA ALA A 134 8.28 -11.09 6.19
C ALA A 134 7.97 -11.42 7.66
N TRP A 135 7.53 -10.43 8.44
CA TRP A 135 7.08 -10.66 9.81
C TRP A 135 5.80 -11.52 9.86
N ILE A 136 4.86 -11.30 8.94
CA ILE A 136 3.65 -12.12 8.81
C ILE A 136 4.03 -13.58 8.54
N ASP A 137 4.89 -13.84 7.56
CA ASP A 137 5.32 -15.21 7.23
C ASP A 137 5.99 -15.89 8.42
N LYS A 138 6.90 -15.18 9.10
CA LYS A 138 7.59 -15.70 10.28
C LYS A 138 6.65 -16.01 11.44
N SER A 139 5.58 -15.22 11.59
CA SER A 139 4.68 -15.29 12.76
C SER A 139 3.47 -16.20 12.55
N TYR A 140 2.98 -16.33 11.31
CA TYR A 140 1.71 -16.98 10.98
C TYR A 140 1.79 -18.01 9.85
N GLY A 141 2.97 -18.18 9.22
CA GLY A 141 3.18 -19.11 8.13
C GLY A 141 2.74 -18.58 6.77
N PHE A 142 3.26 -19.18 5.70
CA PHE A 142 3.02 -18.77 4.32
C PHE A 142 1.56 -18.98 3.90
N GLU A 143 0.89 -19.98 4.49
CA GLU A 143 -0.50 -20.35 4.20
C GLU A 143 -1.51 -19.28 4.64
N TYR A 144 -1.10 -18.38 5.54
CA TYR A 144 -1.97 -17.30 6.01
C TYR A 144 -2.34 -16.35 4.87
N ARG A 145 -1.36 -15.91 4.07
CA ARG A 145 -1.63 -15.05 2.91
C ARG A 145 -2.40 -15.76 1.82
N ASP A 146 -2.19 -17.07 1.64
CA ASP A 146 -3.00 -17.87 0.72
C ASP A 146 -4.47 -17.92 1.16
N SER A 147 -4.72 -18.01 2.46
CA SER A 147 -6.06 -17.96 3.03
C SER A 147 -6.70 -16.59 2.85
N CYS A 148 -5.95 -15.52 3.05
CA CYS A 148 -6.38 -14.15 2.78
C CYS A 148 -6.73 -13.93 1.30
N PHE A 149 -5.88 -14.44 0.40
CA PHE A 149 -6.08 -14.37 -1.05
C PHE A 149 -7.31 -15.16 -1.52
N LYS A 150 -7.56 -16.34 -0.95
CA LYS A 150 -8.77 -17.13 -1.24
C LYS A 150 -10.05 -16.38 -0.86
N ALA A 151 -10.03 -15.63 0.25
CA ALA A 151 -11.16 -14.84 0.71
C ALA A 151 -11.39 -13.54 -0.08
N TYR A 152 -10.42 -13.10 -0.89
CA TYR A 152 -10.52 -11.88 -1.68
C TYR A 152 -11.16 -12.14 -3.05
N HIS A 153 -12.13 -11.31 -3.43
CA HIS A 153 -12.90 -11.48 -4.68
C HIS A 153 -12.27 -10.76 -5.88
N LEU A 154 -11.56 -9.64 -5.67
CA LEU A 154 -10.90 -8.87 -6.74
C LEU A 154 -9.42 -9.26 -6.89
N LYS A 155 -9.17 -10.55 -7.10
CA LYS A 155 -7.82 -11.12 -7.16
C LYS A 155 -6.97 -10.42 -8.23
N TRP A 156 -5.76 -10.02 -7.84
CA TRP A 156 -4.73 -9.53 -8.75
C TRP A 156 -3.71 -10.64 -9.04
N LEU A 157 -2.71 -10.79 -8.17
CA LEU A 157 -1.70 -11.85 -8.21
C LEU A 157 -1.78 -12.67 -6.93
N CYS A 158 -1.41 -13.95 -6.99
CA CYS A 158 -1.26 -14.73 -5.77
C CYS A 158 -0.12 -14.17 -4.89
N PRO A 159 -0.08 -14.48 -3.58
CA PRO A 159 0.83 -13.81 -2.64
C PRO A 159 2.31 -13.85 -3.03
N SER A 160 2.80 -14.97 -3.55
CA SER A 160 4.20 -15.11 -3.97
C SER A 160 4.51 -14.24 -5.19
N GLU A 161 3.64 -14.26 -6.20
CA GLU A 161 3.75 -13.43 -7.40
C GLU A 161 3.63 -11.93 -7.08
N SER A 162 2.70 -11.55 -6.19
CA SER A 162 2.53 -10.15 -5.80
C SER A 162 3.77 -9.61 -5.09
N ARG A 163 4.39 -10.41 -4.20
CA ARG A 163 5.63 -10.05 -3.51
C ARG A 163 6.80 -9.91 -4.49
N ASN A 164 6.94 -10.86 -5.41
CA ASN A 164 7.94 -10.79 -6.48
C ASN A 164 7.75 -9.53 -7.35
N TRP A 165 6.51 -9.17 -7.64
CA TRP A 165 6.21 -7.97 -8.40
C TRP A 165 6.59 -6.68 -7.64
N PHE A 166 6.21 -6.57 -6.37
CA PHE A 166 6.59 -5.43 -5.54
C PHE A 166 8.11 -5.29 -5.41
N SER A 167 8.81 -6.40 -5.17
CA SER A 167 10.27 -6.44 -5.09
C SER A 167 10.91 -6.03 -6.42
N SER A 168 10.39 -6.52 -7.54
CA SER A 168 10.84 -6.09 -8.88
C SER A 168 10.66 -4.59 -9.08
N PHE A 169 9.48 -4.02 -8.76
CA PHE A 169 9.23 -2.59 -8.88
C PHE A 169 10.15 -1.76 -7.96
N ARG A 170 10.37 -2.25 -6.74
CA ARG A 170 11.23 -1.61 -5.76
C ARG A 170 12.69 -1.49 -6.24
N HIS A 171 13.23 -2.56 -6.81
CA HIS A 171 14.65 -2.62 -7.22
C HIS A 171 14.90 -2.23 -8.68
N HIS A 172 13.96 -2.50 -9.57
CA HIS A 172 14.08 -2.37 -11.02
C HIS A 172 12.83 -1.73 -11.64
N PRO A 173 12.45 -0.50 -11.25
CA PRO A 173 11.17 0.12 -11.64
C PRO A 173 11.00 0.30 -13.15
N PHE A 174 12.10 0.53 -13.87
CA PHE A 174 12.10 0.75 -15.32
C PHE A 174 12.09 -0.56 -16.13
N GLU A 175 12.41 -1.68 -15.49
CA GLU A 175 12.43 -3.02 -16.12
C GLU A 175 11.18 -3.81 -15.77
N THR A 176 10.59 -3.55 -14.61
CA THR A 176 9.34 -4.15 -14.11
C THR A 176 8.25 -4.07 -15.17
N LYS A 177 7.60 -5.21 -15.42
CA LYS A 177 6.51 -5.30 -16.39
C LYS A 177 5.18 -5.04 -15.71
N PRO A 178 4.21 -4.39 -16.39
CA PRO A 178 2.84 -4.36 -15.90
C PRO A 178 2.28 -5.78 -15.84
N VAL A 179 1.27 -5.98 -15.00
CA VAL A 179 0.46 -7.20 -15.02
C VAL A 179 -0.73 -6.93 -15.91
N GLU A 180 -0.92 -7.77 -16.92
CA GLU A 180 -2.08 -7.69 -17.80
C GLU A 180 -3.37 -7.74 -16.97
N PRO A 181 -4.37 -6.91 -17.27
CA PRO A 181 -5.66 -7.05 -16.64
C PRO A 181 -6.18 -8.46 -16.88
N VAL A 182 -6.44 -9.19 -15.79
CA VAL A 182 -7.35 -10.32 -15.89
C VAL A 182 -8.69 -9.74 -16.35
N GLU A 183 -9.30 -10.31 -17.39
CA GLU A 183 -10.67 -9.98 -17.82
C GLU A 183 -11.66 -10.32 -16.70
N ALA A 184 -11.66 -9.54 -15.62
CA ALA A 184 -12.66 -9.61 -14.58
C ALA A 184 -13.87 -8.83 -15.10
N PHE A 185 -14.85 -9.59 -15.58
CA PHE A 185 -16.20 -9.19 -15.94
C PHE A 185 -16.61 -7.86 -15.28
N MET A 186 -16.72 -6.82 -16.10
CA MET A 186 -17.57 -5.65 -15.81
C MET A 186 -19.04 -6.10 -15.76
N LYS A 187 -19.42 -6.83 -14.71
CA LYS A 187 -20.79 -6.83 -14.23
C LYS A 187 -20.82 -5.93 -13.01
N LEU A 188 -20.91 -4.64 -13.31
CA LEU A 188 -21.37 -3.61 -12.39
C LEU A 188 -22.70 -4.08 -11.79
N LEU A 189 -22.74 -4.23 -10.47
CA LEU A 189 -23.93 -3.99 -9.67
C LEU A 189 -24.00 -2.49 -9.38
#